data_AF-A0A0S7EXG3-F1
#
_entry.id   AF-A0A0S7EXG3-F1
#
_cell.length_a   1.000
_cell.length_b   1.000
_cell.length_c   1.000
_cell.angle_alpha   90.00
_cell.angle_beta   90.00
_cell.angle_gamma   90.00
#
_symmetry.space_group_name_H-M   'P 1'
#
loop_
_entity.id
_entity.type
_entity.pdbx_description
1 polymer ?
#
loop_
_entity_poly.entity_id
_entity_poly.type
_entity_poly.pdbx_seq_one_letter_code
_entity_poly.pdbx_strand_id
1 'polypeptide(L)'
;MTIFANCVALAVYIPFPEDDSNATNSNLERVEYLFLIIFTVEAFLKVIAYGLLFHPNAYLRNGWNLLDFIIVVVGLFSAILEQATKGDGATPIGGKAAGFDVKALRAFRVLRPLRLVSGVPSLQVVLNSIIKAMVPLLHIALLVLFVIIIYAIIGLELFMGKMHKTCIYSHSGTNAEEKPAPCAPDGAYGRHCMQNGTKCQVGWEGPNDGITNFDNFAFAMLTVFQCITMEGWTDVLYWMQDAMGYELPWVYFVSLVIFGSFFVLNLVLGVLSG
;
A
#
# COMPACT_ATOMS: atom_id res chain seq x y z
N MET A 1 -23.81 16.38 -11.85
CA MET A 1 -24.63 15.89 -10.71
C MET A 1 -24.53 14.38 -10.51
N THR A 2 -24.62 13.55 -11.55
CA THR A 2 -24.54 12.06 -11.45
C THR A 2 -23.24 11.57 -10.81
N ILE A 3 -22.09 12.14 -11.20
CA ILE A 3 -20.77 11.79 -10.62
C ILE A 3 -20.74 12.11 -9.12
N PHE A 4 -21.24 13.27 -8.72
CA PHE A 4 -21.30 13.68 -7.31
C PHE A 4 -22.20 12.76 -6.48
N ALA A 5 -23.38 12.41 -6.99
CA ALA A 5 -24.27 11.45 -6.33
C ALA A 5 -23.64 10.06 -6.17
N ASN A 6 -22.84 9.62 -7.15
CA ASN A 6 -22.09 8.37 -7.08
C ASN A 6 -20.97 8.43 -6.02
N CYS A 7 -20.28 9.57 -5.88
CA CYS A 7 -19.31 9.77 -4.79
C CYS A 7 -19.99 9.73 -3.40
N VAL A 8 -21.17 10.35 -3.26
CA VAL A 8 -21.94 10.29 -2.01
C VAL A 8 -22.38 8.86 -1.71
N ALA A 9 -22.82 8.10 -2.73
CA ALA A 9 -23.16 6.70 -2.57
C ALA A 9 -21.97 5.88 -2.06
N LEU A 10 -20.77 6.06 -2.63
CA LEU A 10 -19.56 5.40 -2.14
C LEU A 10 -19.21 5.80 -0.70
N ALA A 11 -19.43 7.06 -0.31
CA ALA A 11 -19.13 7.55 1.03
C ALA A 11 -20.10 7.04 2.11
N VAL A 12 -21.35 6.74 1.74
CA VAL A 12 -22.37 6.21 2.66
C VAL A 12 -22.25 4.68 2.85
N TYR A 13 -21.46 4.01 2.01
CA TYR A 13 -21.23 2.57 2.12
C TYR A 13 -20.51 2.22 3.43
N ILE A 14 -21.07 1.30 4.21
CA ILE A 14 -20.48 0.86 5.49
C ILE A 14 -19.88 -0.54 5.30
N PRO A 15 -18.55 -0.72 5.47
CA PRO A 15 -17.95 -2.05 5.43
C PRO A 15 -18.25 -2.79 6.74
N PHE A 16 -18.79 -4.00 6.65
CA PHE A 16 -18.98 -4.91 7.78
C PHE A 16 -18.01 -6.10 7.68
N PRO A 17 -17.51 -6.62 8.82
CA PRO A 17 -16.74 -7.85 8.83
C PRO A 17 -17.62 -9.06 8.48
N GLU A 18 -17.01 -10.18 8.09
CA GLU A 18 -17.67 -11.50 7.91
C GLU A 18 -18.82 -11.54 6.89
N ASP A 19 -18.77 -10.72 5.84
CA ASP A 19 -19.78 -10.67 4.76
C ASP A 19 -21.20 -10.29 5.22
N ASP A 20 -21.33 -9.64 6.38
CA ASP A 20 -22.60 -9.09 6.82
C ASP A 20 -23.03 -7.87 5.96
N SER A 21 -24.34 -7.69 5.77
CA SER A 21 -24.86 -6.57 4.99
C SER A 21 -26.19 -6.05 5.55
N ASN A 22 -26.34 -4.73 5.55
CA ASN A 22 -27.58 -4.07 5.94
C ASN A 22 -28.45 -3.75 4.71
N ALA A 23 -29.72 -3.44 4.95
CA ALA A 23 -30.65 -3.03 3.89
C ALA A 23 -30.15 -1.80 3.11
N THR A 24 -29.42 -0.90 3.76
CA THR A 24 -28.83 0.29 3.15
C THR A 24 -27.79 -0.07 2.08
N ASN A 25 -26.86 -0.98 2.37
CA ASN A 25 -25.82 -1.43 1.45
C ASN A 25 -26.44 -2.15 0.24
N SER A 26 -27.46 -2.99 0.46
CA SER A 26 -28.18 -3.65 -0.63
C SER A 26 -28.86 -2.64 -1.59
N ASN A 27 -29.47 -1.59 -1.03
CA ASN A 27 -30.03 -0.50 -1.84
C ASN A 27 -28.95 0.28 -2.59
N LEU A 28 -27.80 0.49 -1.94
CA LEU A 28 -26.67 1.21 -2.53
C LEU A 28 -26.07 0.45 -3.71
N GLU A 29 -25.96 -0.88 -3.64
CA GLU A 29 -25.54 -1.72 -4.75
C GLU A 29 -26.48 -1.57 -5.97
N ARG A 30 -27.79 -1.49 -5.74
CA ARG A 30 -28.77 -1.22 -6.81
C ARG A 30 -28.57 0.15 -7.44
N VAL A 31 -28.31 1.17 -6.62
CA VAL A 31 -28.02 2.53 -7.08
C VAL A 31 -26.71 2.56 -7.89
N GLU A 32 -25.68 1.82 -7.49
CA GLU A 32 -24.44 1.72 -8.24
C GLU A 32 -24.62 1.06 -9.62
N TYR A 33 -25.49 0.05 -9.71
CA TYR A 33 -25.84 -0.56 -10.99
C TYR A 33 -26.53 0.45 -11.92
N LEU A 34 -27.42 1.29 -11.38
CA LEU A 34 -28.03 2.39 -12.15
C LEU A 34 -26.99 3.38 -12.66
N PHE A 35 -26.03 3.78 -11.81
CA PHE A 35 -24.93 4.66 -12.25
C PHE A 35 -24.09 4.01 -13.36
N LEU A 36 -23.78 2.72 -13.26
CA LEU A 36 -23.04 2.00 -14.29
C LEU A 36 -23.77 2.02 -15.64
N ILE A 37 -25.09 1.81 -15.65
CA ILE A 37 -25.91 1.88 -16.87
C ILE A 37 -25.82 3.28 -17.48
N ILE A 38 -26.06 4.32 -16.69
CA ILE A 38 -26.02 5.72 -17.15
C ILE A 38 -24.67 6.02 -17.83
N PHE A 39 -23.57 5.63 -17.20
CA PHE A 39 -22.23 5.88 -17.73
C PHE A 39 -21.89 5.03 -18.96
N THR A 40 -22.43 3.81 -19.03
CA THR A 40 -22.27 2.95 -20.22
C THR A 40 -22.97 3.57 -21.42
N VAL A 41 -24.19 4.07 -21.22
CA VAL A 41 -24.94 4.80 -22.26
C VAL A 41 -24.19 6.06 -22.68
N GLU A 42 -23.69 6.86 -21.74
CA GLU A 42 -22.89 8.05 -22.04
C GLU A 42 -21.64 7.72 -22.89
N ALA A 43 -20.87 6.69 -22.50
CA ALA A 43 -19.69 6.27 -23.24
C ALA A 43 -20.04 5.78 -24.66
N PHE A 44 -21.11 5.00 -24.80
CA PHE A 44 -21.58 4.50 -26.09
C PHE A 44 -22.01 5.64 -27.02
N LEU A 45 -22.78 6.62 -26.51
CA LEU A 45 -23.18 7.81 -27.26
C LEU A 45 -21.96 8.63 -27.73
N LYS A 46 -20.95 8.80 -26.88
CA LYS A 46 -19.69 9.49 -27.23
C LYS A 46 -18.90 8.74 -28.30
N VAL A 47 -18.86 7.41 -28.24
CA VAL A 47 -18.19 6.57 -29.25
C VAL A 47 -18.87 6.68 -30.62
N ILE A 48 -20.21 6.71 -30.67
CA ILE A 48 -20.96 6.89 -31.92
C ILE A 48 -20.73 8.29 -32.48
N ALA A 49 -20.77 9.33 -31.64
CA ALA A 49 -20.65 10.72 -32.09
C ALA A 49 -19.25 11.09 -32.61
N TYR A 50 -18.20 10.64 -31.92
CA TYR A 50 -16.81 11.01 -32.25
C TYR A 50 -16.06 9.95 -33.07
N GLY A 51 -16.61 8.74 -33.16
CA GLY A 51 -15.92 7.57 -33.70
C GLY A 51 -14.88 6.98 -32.74
N LEU A 52 -14.60 5.69 -32.91
CA LEU A 52 -13.78 4.92 -31.97
C LEU A 52 -12.27 5.23 -32.09
N LEU A 53 -11.68 5.11 -33.28
CA LEU A 53 -10.23 5.16 -33.49
C LEU A 53 -9.77 5.95 -34.74
N PHE A 54 -10.48 5.82 -35.87
CA PHE A 54 -9.96 6.28 -37.17
C PHE A 54 -10.26 7.75 -37.52
N HIS A 55 -10.97 8.48 -36.67
CA HIS A 55 -11.25 9.90 -36.88
C HIS A 55 -10.23 10.79 -36.15
N PRO A 56 -9.89 11.97 -36.69
CA PRO A 56 -8.91 12.88 -36.07
C PRO A 56 -9.32 13.33 -34.66
N ASN A 57 -10.63 13.41 -34.38
CA ASN A 57 -11.21 13.69 -33.06
C ASN A 57 -11.76 12.44 -32.35
N ALA A 58 -11.19 11.26 -32.62
CA ALA A 58 -11.66 10.00 -32.05
C ALA A 58 -11.72 10.02 -30.52
N TYR A 59 -12.73 9.35 -29.97
CA TYR A 59 -13.02 9.31 -28.54
C TYR A 59 -11.81 8.89 -27.69
N LEU A 60 -11.09 7.85 -28.12
CA LEU A 60 -9.96 7.27 -27.38
C LEU A 60 -8.66 8.09 -27.47
N ARG A 61 -8.59 9.09 -28.36
CA ARG A 61 -7.40 9.96 -28.49
C ARG A 61 -7.32 11.01 -27.39
N ASN A 62 -8.45 11.35 -26.76
CA ASN A 62 -8.50 12.20 -25.59
C ASN A 62 -8.24 11.35 -24.32
N GLY A 63 -7.14 11.62 -23.61
CA GLY A 63 -6.76 10.88 -22.40
C GLY A 63 -7.83 10.85 -21.31
N TRP A 64 -8.64 11.91 -21.19
CA TRP A 64 -9.74 11.98 -20.21
C TRP A 64 -10.92 11.07 -20.57
N ASN A 65 -11.24 10.98 -21.86
CA ASN A 65 -12.25 10.07 -22.37
C ASN A 65 -11.77 8.61 -22.28
N LEU A 66 -10.47 8.35 -22.48
CA LEU A 66 -9.88 7.03 -22.29
C LEU A 66 -9.99 6.58 -20.82
N LEU A 67 -9.73 7.47 -19.85
CA LEU A 67 -9.94 7.18 -18.43
C LEU A 67 -11.40 6.84 -18.14
N ASP A 68 -12.35 7.63 -18.65
CA ASP A 68 -13.78 7.36 -18.46
C ASP A 68 -14.18 5.99 -19.02
N PHE A 69 -13.68 5.66 -20.21
CA PHE A 69 -13.91 4.38 -20.89
C PHE A 69 -13.38 3.20 -20.08
N ILE A 70 -12.14 3.28 -19.59
CA ILE A 70 -11.53 2.24 -18.75
C ILE A 70 -12.40 1.97 -17.52
N ILE A 71 -12.88 3.03 -16.85
CA ILE A 71 -13.75 2.87 -15.68
C ILE A 71 -15.08 2.20 -16.05
N VAL A 72 -15.65 2.45 -17.23
CA VAL A 72 -16.88 1.78 -17.69
C VAL A 72 -16.59 0.30 -17.91
N VAL A 73 -15.52 -0.02 -18.62
CA VAL A 73 -15.14 -1.39 -18.97
C VAL A 73 -14.86 -2.22 -17.71
N VAL A 74 -14.07 -1.70 -16.77
CA VAL A 74 -13.80 -2.38 -15.49
C VAL A 74 -15.10 -2.56 -14.69
N GLY A 75 -15.98 -1.57 -14.67
CA GLY A 75 -17.29 -1.65 -14.01
C GLY A 75 -18.21 -2.70 -14.63
N LEU A 76 -18.28 -2.77 -15.96
CA LEU A 76 -19.09 -3.75 -16.69
C LEU A 76 -18.54 -5.17 -16.51
N PHE A 77 -17.22 -5.33 -16.59
CA PHE A 77 -16.55 -6.61 -16.35
C PHE A 77 -16.83 -7.14 -14.95
N SER A 78 -16.73 -6.28 -13.93
CA SER A 78 -17.06 -6.63 -12.54
C SER A 78 -18.53 -7.04 -12.38
N ALA A 79 -19.47 -6.31 -13.01
CA ALA A 79 -20.90 -6.61 -12.89
C ALA A 79 -21.31 -7.91 -13.59
N ILE A 80 -20.69 -8.23 -14.74
CA ILE A 80 -20.90 -9.49 -15.47
C ILE A 80 -20.35 -10.66 -14.66
N LEU A 81 -19.13 -10.54 -14.13
CA LEU A 81 -18.52 -11.61 -13.34
C LEU A 81 -19.31 -11.89 -12.05
N GLU A 82 -19.82 -10.86 -11.39
CA GLU A 82 -20.68 -11.01 -10.21
C GLU A 82 -21.99 -11.74 -10.54
N GLN A 83 -22.61 -11.46 -11.70
CA GLN A 83 -23.83 -12.16 -12.13
C GLN A 83 -23.56 -13.60 -12.58
N ALA A 84 -22.46 -13.85 -13.28
CA ALA A 84 -22.06 -15.20 -13.69
C ALA A 84 -21.80 -16.11 -12.48
N THR A 85 -21.27 -15.55 -11.39
CA THR A 85 -20.98 -16.31 -10.15
C THR A 85 -22.23 -16.54 -9.29
N LYS A 86 -23.25 -15.67 -9.39
CA LYS A 86 -24.54 -15.83 -8.69
C LYS A 86 -25.54 -16.73 -9.45
N GLY A 87 -25.33 -16.93 -10.75
CA GLY A 87 -26.28 -17.59 -11.67
C GLY A 87 -26.25 -19.12 -11.69
N ASP A 88 -25.19 -19.77 -11.20
CA ASP A 88 -25.10 -21.23 -11.17
C ASP A 88 -25.07 -21.76 -9.73
N GLY A 89 -26.25 -22.17 -9.25
CA GLY A 89 -26.38 -23.08 -8.10
C GLY A 89 -25.99 -24.52 -8.43
N ALA A 90 -25.14 -24.77 -9.44
CA ALA A 90 -24.79 -26.09 -9.90
C ALA A 90 -23.28 -26.24 -10.17
N THR A 91 -22.62 -26.90 -9.23
CA THR A 91 -21.32 -27.60 -9.35
C THR A 91 -20.06 -26.74 -9.57
N PRO A 92 -19.00 -26.93 -8.76
CA PRO A 92 -17.69 -26.36 -9.04
C PRO A 92 -17.01 -27.20 -10.15
N ILE A 93 -17.49 -27.09 -11.38
CA ILE A 93 -16.81 -27.65 -12.55
C ILE A 93 -16.04 -26.51 -13.22
N GLY A 94 -14.80 -26.35 -12.75
CA GLY A 94 -13.84 -25.37 -13.21
C GLY A 94 -12.80 -25.25 -12.12
N GLY A 95 -11.73 -26.05 -12.20
CA GLY A 95 -10.73 -26.19 -11.16
C GLY A 95 -10.13 -24.85 -10.70
N LYS A 96 -9.37 -24.93 -9.61
CA LYS A 96 -8.55 -23.88 -8.94
C LYS A 96 -7.58 -23.13 -9.88
N ALA A 97 -8.06 -22.55 -10.96
CA ALA A 97 -7.35 -21.71 -11.90
C ALA A 97 -8.17 -20.41 -11.97
N ALA A 98 -7.72 -19.42 -11.20
CA ALA A 98 -8.27 -18.08 -11.10
C ALA A 98 -9.64 -17.96 -10.42
N GLY A 99 -9.71 -18.34 -9.13
CA GLY A 99 -10.66 -17.73 -8.21
C GLY A 99 -10.32 -16.25 -8.04
N PHE A 100 -10.70 -15.42 -9.02
CA PHE A 100 -10.64 -13.98 -8.86
C PHE A 100 -11.60 -13.61 -7.74
N ASP A 101 -11.06 -13.06 -6.67
CA ASP A 101 -11.87 -12.54 -5.59
C ASP A 101 -12.71 -11.38 -6.14
N VAL A 102 -13.97 -11.65 -6.43
CA VAL A 102 -14.93 -10.66 -6.94
C VAL A 102 -15.05 -9.48 -5.98
N LYS A 103 -14.69 -9.66 -4.69
CA LYS A 103 -14.60 -8.57 -3.71
C LYS A 103 -13.47 -7.60 -4.04
N ALA A 104 -12.31 -8.08 -4.50
CA ALA A 104 -11.20 -7.21 -4.92
C ALA A 104 -11.60 -6.35 -6.13
N LEU A 105 -12.43 -6.86 -7.04
CA LEU A 105 -12.94 -6.08 -8.18
C LEU A 105 -13.86 -4.93 -7.77
N ARG A 106 -14.54 -5.03 -6.62
CA ARG A 106 -15.35 -3.94 -6.06
C ARG A 106 -14.47 -2.75 -5.64
N ALA A 107 -13.20 -2.97 -5.30
CA ALA A 107 -12.28 -1.89 -4.97
C ALA A 107 -12.05 -0.93 -6.15
N PHE A 108 -12.12 -1.40 -7.40
CA PHE A 108 -11.99 -0.53 -8.58
C PHE A 108 -13.10 0.54 -8.69
N ARG A 109 -14.22 0.38 -7.97
CA ARG A 109 -15.26 1.42 -7.89
C ARG A 109 -14.71 2.72 -7.28
N VAL A 110 -13.62 2.66 -6.50
CA VAL A 110 -12.90 3.83 -5.96
C VAL A 110 -12.27 4.73 -7.04
N LEU A 111 -12.13 4.23 -8.27
CA LEU A 111 -11.63 5.03 -9.39
C LEU A 111 -12.71 5.95 -10.00
N ARG A 112 -14.01 5.68 -9.75
CA ARG A 112 -15.13 6.44 -10.33
C ARG A 112 -15.13 7.94 -9.99
N PRO A 113 -14.75 8.39 -8.78
CA PRO A 113 -14.56 9.81 -8.48
C PRO A 113 -13.57 10.52 -9.40
N LEU A 114 -12.60 9.82 -10.00
CA LEU A 114 -11.65 10.41 -10.97
C LEU A 114 -12.36 10.97 -12.22
N ARG A 115 -13.57 10.51 -12.54
CA ARG A 115 -14.38 11.10 -13.62
C ARG A 115 -14.83 12.53 -13.35
N LEU A 116 -14.81 12.96 -12.09
CA LEU A 116 -15.07 14.37 -11.78
C LEU A 116 -14.01 15.28 -12.42
N VAL A 117 -12.78 14.76 -12.55
CA VAL A 117 -11.69 15.46 -13.24
C VAL A 117 -11.95 15.57 -14.74
N SER A 118 -12.39 14.49 -15.41
CA SER A 118 -12.73 14.53 -16.84
C SER A 118 -13.92 15.45 -17.12
N GLY A 119 -14.83 15.63 -16.16
CA GLY A 119 -15.98 16.53 -16.26
C GLY A 119 -15.71 18.01 -15.95
N VAL A 120 -14.65 18.35 -15.20
CA VAL A 120 -14.36 19.73 -14.76
C VAL A 120 -13.03 20.22 -15.37
N PRO A 121 -13.07 21.09 -16.39
CA PRO A 121 -11.87 21.56 -17.10
C PRO A 121 -10.82 22.20 -16.18
N SER A 122 -11.24 22.94 -15.16
CA SER A 122 -10.33 23.58 -14.20
C SER A 122 -9.46 22.56 -13.44
N LEU A 123 -9.99 21.38 -13.11
CA LEU A 123 -9.23 20.32 -12.42
C LEU A 123 -8.21 19.66 -13.35
N GLN A 124 -8.53 19.56 -14.65
CA GLN A 124 -7.60 19.03 -15.65
C GLN A 124 -6.36 19.92 -15.75
N VAL A 125 -6.54 21.25 -15.73
CA VAL A 125 -5.42 22.20 -15.74
C VAL A 125 -4.54 22.00 -14.50
N VAL A 126 -5.14 21.87 -13.32
CA VAL A 126 -4.41 21.66 -12.06
C VAL A 126 -3.61 20.34 -12.09
N LEU A 127 -4.22 19.23 -12.48
CA LEU A 127 -3.51 17.94 -12.55
C LEU A 127 -2.43 17.91 -13.61
N ASN A 128 -2.66 18.53 -14.77
CA ASN A 128 -1.62 18.66 -15.80
C ASN A 128 -0.41 19.45 -15.27
N SER A 129 -0.64 20.47 -14.44
CA SER A 129 0.43 21.20 -13.77
C SER A 129 1.17 20.32 -12.76
N ILE A 130 0.46 19.52 -11.96
CA ILE A 130 1.06 18.57 -11.01
C ILE A 130 1.93 17.53 -11.74
N ILE A 131 1.42 16.93 -12.82
CA ILE A 131 2.16 15.93 -13.59
C ILE A 131 3.43 16.55 -14.20
N LYS A 132 3.34 17.78 -14.72
CA LYS A 132 4.52 18.50 -15.24
C LYS A 132 5.56 18.78 -14.15
N ALA A 133 5.13 19.12 -12.94
CA ALA A 133 6.03 19.36 -11.80
C ALA A 133 6.66 18.06 -11.25
N MET A 134 6.05 16.89 -11.49
CA MET A 134 6.57 15.60 -11.04
C MET A 134 7.74 15.09 -11.90
N VAL A 135 7.79 15.43 -13.20
CA VAL A 135 8.84 14.93 -14.11
C VAL A 135 10.26 15.28 -13.62
N PRO A 136 10.57 16.52 -13.20
CA PRO A 136 11.89 16.85 -12.63
C PRO A 136 12.24 16.06 -11.37
N LEU A 137 11.23 15.70 -10.55
CA LEU A 137 11.42 14.97 -9.29
C LEU A 137 11.80 13.50 -9.52
N LEU A 138 11.58 12.94 -10.72
CA LEU A 138 11.89 11.55 -11.03
C LEU A 138 13.38 11.23 -10.87
N HIS A 139 14.26 12.17 -11.22
CA HIS A 139 15.71 11.99 -11.04
C HIS A 139 16.10 11.90 -9.56
N ILE A 140 15.45 12.70 -8.71
CA ILE A 140 15.67 12.64 -7.26
C ILE A 140 15.11 11.33 -6.71
N ALA A 141 13.92 10.92 -7.13
CA ALA A 141 13.31 9.67 -6.70
C ALA A 141 14.20 8.45 -7.02
N LEU A 142 14.86 8.44 -8.19
CA LEU A 142 15.83 7.39 -8.54
C LEU A 142 17.06 7.39 -7.63
N LEU A 143 17.58 8.57 -7.26
CA LEU A 143 18.69 8.69 -6.30
C LEU A 143 18.29 8.16 -4.93
N VAL A 144 17.09 8.53 -4.44
CA VAL A 144 16.54 8.05 -3.16
C VAL A 144 16.42 6.54 -3.16
N LEU A 145 15.86 5.97 -4.23
CA LEU A 145 15.73 4.53 -4.38
C LEU A 145 17.10 3.83 -4.31
N PHE A 146 18.12 4.39 -4.93
CA PHE A 146 19.47 3.83 -4.89
C PHE A 146 20.09 3.88 -3.48
N VAL A 147 19.89 4.98 -2.74
CA VAL A 147 20.31 5.08 -1.33
C VAL A 147 19.59 4.04 -0.47
N ILE A 148 18.28 3.87 -0.64
CA ILE A 148 17.50 2.83 0.05
C ILE A 148 18.08 1.44 -0.23
N ILE A 149 18.38 1.12 -1.49
CA ILE A 149 18.95 -0.19 -1.87
C ILE A 149 20.30 -0.42 -1.19
N ILE A 150 21.19 0.57 -1.20
CA ILE A 150 22.51 0.47 -0.57
C ILE A 150 22.36 0.19 0.93
N TYR A 151 21.57 1.00 1.63
CA TYR A 151 21.37 0.82 3.06
C TYR A 151 20.65 -0.49 3.38
N ALA A 152 19.69 -0.92 2.56
CA ALA A 152 19.01 -2.21 2.74
C ALA A 152 19.99 -3.39 2.65
N ILE A 153 20.92 -3.39 1.68
CA ILE A 153 21.94 -4.45 1.56
C ILE A 153 22.90 -4.41 2.74
N ILE A 154 23.37 -3.22 3.13
CA ILE A 154 24.26 -3.07 4.30
C ILE A 154 23.57 -3.56 5.57
N GLY A 155 22.32 -3.15 5.81
CA GLY A 155 21.53 -3.57 6.96
C GLY A 155 21.26 -5.07 6.98
N LEU A 156 20.97 -5.66 5.81
CA LEU A 156 20.80 -7.11 5.67
C LEU A 156 22.07 -7.86 6.10
N GLU A 157 23.23 -7.51 5.55
CA GLU A 157 24.49 -8.18 5.89
C GLU A 157 24.89 -7.99 7.36
N LEU A 158 24.62 -6.82 7.94
CA LEU A 158 24.99 -6.53 9.33
C LEU A 158 24.03 -7.16 10.35
N PHE A 159 22.74 -7.24 10.03
CA PHE A 159 21.68 -7.44 11.02
C PHE A 159 20.78 -8.65 10.76
N MET A 160 21.04 -9.44 9.72
CA MET A 160 20.27 -10.65 9.41
C MET A 160 20.15 -11.59 10.62
N GLY A 161 18.91 -11.96 10.92
CA GLY A 161 18.53 -12.94 11.94
C GLY A 161 18.74 -12.51 13.39
N LYS A 162 19.07 -11.24 13.66
CA LYS A 162 19.38 -10.77 15.02
C LYS A 162 18.14 -10.55 15.89
N MET A 163 16.97 -10.28 15.28
CA MET A 163 15.75 -9.89 16.00
C MET A 163 14.80 -11.05 16.37
N HIS A 164 15.21 -12.32 16.21
CA HIS A 164 14.32 -13.49 16.47
C HIS A 164 14.35 -14.04 17.90
N LYS A 165 14.95 -13.28 18.84
CA LYS A 165 15.09 -13.68 20.24
C LYS A 165 14.29 -12.76 21.12
N THR A 166 13.50 -13.30 22.03
CA THR A 166 12.80 -12.51 23.06
C THR A 166 12.83 -13.22 24.41
N CYS A 167 12.45 -12.48 25.46
CA CYS A 167 12.40 -13.01 26.82
C CYS A 167 11.12 -13.84 27.01
N ILE A 168 11.28 -15.12 27.33
CA ILE A 168 10.17 -16.03 27.60
C ILE A 168 10.30 -16.65 29.00
N TYR A 169 9.17 -17.03 29.59
CA TYR A 169 9.17 -17.78 30.86
C TYR A 169 9.63 -19.22 30.63
N SER A 170 10.67 -19.66 31.36
CA SER A 170 11.29 -20.98 31.19
C SER A 170 10.33 -22.17 31.36
N HIS A 171 9.26 -22.00 32.13
CA HIS A 171 8.29 -23.06 32.43
C HIS A 171 7.07 -23.08 31.49
N SER A 172 6.68 -21.93 30.95
CA SER A 172 5.44 -21.75 30.19
C SER A 172 5.69 -21.62 28.68
N GLY A 173 6.89 -21.18 28.28
CA GLY A 173 7.22 -20.89 26.88
C GLY A 173 6.49 -19.65 26.34
N THR A 174 5.78 -18.91 27.19
CA THR A 174 5.06 -17.68 26.84
C THR A 174 5.96 -16.46 26.99
N ASN A 175 5.69 -15.42 26.20
CA ASN A 175 6.38 -14.14 26.27
C ASN A 175 6.29 -13.55 27.69
N ALA A 176 7.41 -13.03 28.18
CA ALA A 176 7.49 -12.44 29.52
C ALA A 176 7.03 -10.96 29.57
N GLU A 177 6.96 -10.32 28.42
CA GLU A 177 6.64 -8.90 28.25
C GLU A 177 5.39 -8.76 27.37
N GLU A 178 4.51 -7.82 27.73
CA GLU A 178 3.31 -7.51 26.94
C GLU A 178 3.68 -6.93 25.56
N LYS A 179 4.76 -6.14 25.51
CA LYS A 179 5.40 -5.67 24.28
C LYS A 179 6.75 -6.36 24.15
N PRO A 180 6.84 -7.47 23.42
CA PRO A 180 8.09 -8.20 23.28
C PRO A 180 9.11 -7.34 22.51
N ALA A 181 10.33 -7.29 23.04
CA ALA A 181 11.47 -6.67 22.38
C ALA A 181 12.60 -7.71 22.20
N PRO A 182 13.56 -7.46 21.29
CA PRO A 182 14.72 -8.33 21.15
C PRO A 182 15.50 -8.50 22.47
N CYS A 183 16.19 -9.62 22.60
CA CYS A 183 17.12 -9.85 23.70
C CYS A 183 18.42 -10.50 23.19
N ALA A 184 19.49 -10.30 23.95
CA ALA A 184 20.75 -10.98 23.80
C ALA A 184 20.88 -12.12 24.83
N PRO A 185 21.48 -13.26 24.47
CA PRO A 185 21.78 -14.33 25.41
C PRO A 185 22.85 -13.90 26.42
N ASP A 186 22.88 -14.58 27.57
CA ASP A 186 23.84 -14.30 28.64
C ASP A 186 25.28 -14.34 28.11
N GLY A 187 26.03 -13.27 28.35
CA GLY A 187 27.42 -13.11 27.89
C GLY A 187 27.57 -12.49 26.49
N ALA A 188 26.50 -12.26 25.75
CA ALA A 188 26.52 -11.45 24.53
C ALA A 188 26.21 -9.97 24.82
N TYR A 189 26.65 -9.08 23.94
CA TYR A 189 26.29 -7.66 24.00
C TYR A 189 24.82 -7.47 23.59
N GLY A 190 24.09 -6.68 24.38
CA GLY A 190 22.66 -6.37 24.16
C GLY A 190 21.87 -6.41 25.46
N ARG A 191 20.54 -6.46 25.34
CA ARG A 191 19.60 -6.47 26.46
C ARG A 191 19.43 -7.87 27.01
N HIS A 192 19.66 -8.05 28.31
CA HIS A 192 19.42 -9.34 28.99
C HIS A 192 18.08 -9.35 29.70
N CYS A 193 17.49 -10.54 29.84
CA CYS A 193 16.22 -10.71 30.54
C CYS A 193 16.43 -10.61 32.05
N MET A 194 15.85 -9.59 32.69
CA MET A 194 16.07 -9.29 34.12
C MET A 194 15.06 -9.96 35.06
N GLN A 195 13.99 -10.57 34.53
CA GLN A 195 12.94 -11.18 35.35
C GLN A 195 13.31 -12.61 35.77
N ASN A 196 13.04 -12.94 37.05
CA ASN A 196 13.28 -14.28 37.58
C ASN A 196 12.50 -15.35 36.78
N GLY A 197 13.20 -16.39 36.36
CA GLY A 197 12.63 -17.50 35.59
C GLY A 197 12.46 -17.21 34.09
N THR A 198 12.91 -16.05 33.60
CA THR A 198 12.93 -15.75 32.17
C THR A 198 14.27 -16.09 31.53
N LYS A 199 14.24 -16.51 30.26
CA LYS A 199 15.42 -16.77 29.45
C LYS A 199 15.24 -16.18 28.06
N CYS A 200 16.34 -15.71 27.48
CA CYS A 200 16.37 -15.24 26.11
C CYS A 200 16.41 -16.44 25.16
N GLN A 201 15.35 -16.68 24.40
CA GLN A 201 15.23 -17.83 23.53
C GLN A 201 14.84 -17.43 22.10
N VAL A 202 15.30 -18.22 21.12
CA VAL A 202 14.90 -18.11 19.71
C VAL A 202 13.48 -18.63 19.51
N GLY A 203 12.75 -18.05 18.55
CA GLY A 203 11.39 -18.49 18.20
C GLY A 203 10.37 -17.35 18.18
N TRP A 204 10.81 -16.11 18.34
CA TRP A 204 9.97 -14.94 18.13
C TRP A 204 10.02 -14.50 16.66
N GLU A 205 8.86 -14.17 16.10
CA GLU A 205 8.73 -13.69 14.72
C GLU A 205 9.49 -12.37 14.50
N GLY A 206 9.60 -11.55 15.55
CA GLY A 206 10.31 -10.27 15.54
C GLY A 206 9.37 -9.09 15.79
N PRO A 207 9.90 -7.85 15.82
CA PRO A 207 9.11 -6.65 16.04
C PRO A 207 8.01 -6.48 14.97
N ASN A 208 6.87 -5.88 15.37
CA ASN A 208 5.71 -5.63 14.51
C ASN A 208 5.27 -6.89 13.74
N ASP A 209 5.05 -8.00 14.46
CA ASP A 209 4.65 -9.30 13.88
C ASP A 209 5.59 -9.78 12.76
N GLY A 210 6.89 -9.56 12.96
CA GLY A 210 7.93 -9.94 12.02
C GLY A 210 8.01 -9.08 10.75
N ILE A 211 7.35 -7.92 10.68
CA ILE A 211 7.42 -7.03 9.51
C ILE A 211 8.73 -6.22 9.50
N THR A 212 9.16 -5.75 10.67
CA THR A 212 10.33 -4.86 10.79
C THR A 212 11.58 -5.68 11.13
N ASN A 213 12.28 -6.14 10.09
CA ASN A 213 13.50 -6.95 10.21
C ASN A 213 14.47 -6.72 9.03
N PHE A 214 15.63 -7.37 9.09
CA PHE A 214 16.69 -7.33 8.06
C PHE A 214 17.00 -8.73 7.50
N ASP A 215 16.04 -9.65 7.54
CA ASP A 215 16.28 -11.07 7.21
C ASP A 215 16.20 -11.34 5.71
N ASN A 216 15.48 -10.49 4.97
CA ASN A 216 15.47 -10.51 3.51
C ASN A 216 15.48 -9.11 2.93
N PHE A 217 15.84 -9.04 1.65
CA PHE A 217 16.03 -7.76 0.96
C PHE A 217 14.76 -6.87 0.96
N ALA A 218 13.57 -7.47 0.85
CA ALA A 218 12.32 -6.72 0.80
C ALA A 218 11.95 -6.11 2.17
N PHE A 219 12.05 -6.87 3.26
CA PHE A 219 11.81 -6.34 4.61
C PHE A 219 12.91 -5.36 5.05
N ALA A 220 14.16 -5.60 4.66
CA ALA A 220 15.24 -4.64 4.88
C ALA A 220 14.96 -3.31 4.16
N MET A 221 14.52 -3.37 2.89
CA MET A 221 14.13 -2.18 2.13
C MET A 221 12.94 -1.46 2.76
N LEU A 222 11.91 -2.18 3.22
CA LEU A 222 10.74 -1.61 3.90
C LEU A 222 11.15 -0.92 5.22
N THR A 223 11.98 -1.57 6.03
CA THR A 223 12.49 -1.04 7.30
C THR A 223 13.34 0.21 7.08
N VAL A 224 14.21 0.20 6.06
CA VAL A 224 15.01 1.38 5.67
C VAL A 224 14.12 2.51 5.18
N PHE A 225 13.10 2.22 4.37
CA PHE A 225 12.14 3.22 3.92
C PHE A 225 11.40 3.86 5.10
N GLN A 226 10.89 3.07 6.05
CA GLN A 226 10.29 3.55 7.30
C GLN A 226 11.27 4.45 8.09
N CYS A 227 12.55 4.09 8.15
CA CYS A 227 13.53 4.92 8.85
C CYS A 227 13.78 6.27 8.15
N ILE A 228 13.80 6.29 6.81
CA ILE A 228 14.00 7.52 6.02
C ILE A 228 12.82 8.49 6.14
N THR A 229 11.59 7.99 6.31
CA THR A 229 10.41 8.83 6.57
C THR A 229 10.43 9.48 7.97
N MET A 230 11.46 9.20 8.79
CA MET A 230 11.62 9.67 10.16
C MET A 230 10.53 9.19 11.13
N GLU A 231 9.81 8.12 10.78
CA GLU A 231 8.77 7.54 11.62
C GLU A 231 9.25 6.23 12.25
N GLY A 232 9.27 6.15 13.59
CA GLY A 232 9.62 4.90 14.30
C GLY A 232 11.08 4.44 14.11
N TRP A 233 11.95 5.26 13.51
CA TRP A 233 13.36 4.89 13.26
C TRP A 233 14.15 4.65 14.55
N THR A 234 13.81 5.35 15.63
CA THR A 234 14.41 5.15 16.95
C THR A 234 14.02 3.80 17.54
N ASP A 235 12.81 3.32 17.27
CA ASP A 235 12.35 2.02 17.75
C ASP A 235 13.16 0.90 17.10
N VAL A 236 13.39 0.98 15.78
CA VAL A 236 14.25 0.04 15.04
C VAL A 236 15.69 0.08 15.55
N LEU A 237 16.22 1.29 15.82
CA LEU A 237 17.53 1.45 16.44
C LEU A 237 17.60 0.75 17.80
N TYR A 238 16.64 1.01 18.70
CA TYR A 238 16.62 0.42 20.03
C TYR A 238 16.45 -1.10 20.01
N TRP A 239 15.59 -1.63 19.14
CA TRP A 239 15.47 -3.07 18.92
C TRP A 239 16.79 -3.70 18.47
N MET A 240 17.53 -3.02 17.59
CA MET A 240 18.85 -3.50 17.19
C MET A 240 19.86 -3.45 18.35
N GLN A 241 19.86 -2.37 19.13
CA GLN A 241 20.72 -2.24 20.30
C GLN A 241 20.43 -3.32 21.35
N ASP A 242 19.15 -3.65 21.56
CA ASP A 242 18.72 -4.72 22.45
C ASP A 242 19.18 -6.10 21.94
N ALA A 243 19.24 -6.30 20.61
CA ALA A 243 19.62 -7.57 20.00
C ALA A 243 21.13 -7.83 19.97
N MET A 244 21.96 -6.79 19.73
CA MET A 244 23.40 -6.96 19.46
C MET A 244 24.34 -5.95 20.15
N GLY A 245 23.79 -5.06 20.98
CA GLY A 245 24.55 -4.03 21.68
C GLY A 245 24.60 -2.69 20.94
N TYR A 246 25.16 -1.68 21.59
CA TYR A 246 25.04 -0.30 21.13
C TYR A 246 26.03 0.09 20.02
N GLU A 247 27.21 -0.54 19.93
CA GLU A 247 28.38 -0.02 19.19
C GLU A 247 28.18 0.25 17.69
N LEU A 248 27.54 -0.68 16.95
CA LEU A 248 27.36 -0.56 15.49
C LEU A 248 26.02 0.07 15.06
N PRO A 249 24.87 -0.25 15.68
CA PRO A 249 23.58 0.21 15.19
C PRO A 249 23.44 1.73 15.12
N TRP A 250 23.96 2.49 16.10
CA TRP A 250 23.80 3.95 16.10
C TRP A 250 24.46 4.60 14.88
N VAL A 251 25.63 4.11 14.45
CA VAL A 251 26.34 4.64 13.27
C VAL A 251 25.50 4.43 12.01
N TYR A 252 24.94 3.23 11.86
CA TYR A 252 24.09 2.89 10.74
C TYR A 252 22.82 3.77 10.68
N PHE A 253 22.04 3.80 11.76
CA PHE A 253 20.75 4.52 11.76
C PHE A 253 20.91 6.04 11.74
N VAL A 254 21.89 6.60 12.46
CA VAL A 254 22.15 8.06 12.43
C VAL A 254 22.63 8.49 11.05
N SER A 255 23.56 7.75 10.43
CA SER A 255 24.00 8.07 9.06
C SER A 255 22.86 7.94 8.05
N LEU A 256 22.00 6.92 8.19
CA LEU A 256 20.81 6.73 7.35
C LEU A 256 19.85 7.93 7.45
N VAL A 257 19.58 8.44 8.65
CA VAL A 257 18.70 9.61 8.82
C VAL A 257 19.33 10.87 8.22
N ILE A 258 20.64 11.07 8.40
CA ILE A 258 21.35 12.24 7.86
C ILE A 258 21.38 12.23 6.33
N PHE A 259 21.86 11.14 5.72
CA PHE A 259 22.02 11.05 4.28
C PHE A 259 20.75 10.64 3.54
N GLY A 260 19.90 9.83 4.14
CA GLY A 260 18.67 9.33 3.54
C GLY A 260 17.50 10.28 3.67
N SER A 261 17.41 11.06 4.75
CA SER A 261 16.25 11.93 4.99
C SER A 261 16.56 13.41 4.78
N PHE A 262 17.51 13.98 5.52
CA PHE A 262 17.79 15.43 5.41
C PHE A 262 18.33 15.84 4.04
N PHE A 263 19.25 15.05 3.46
CA PHE A 263 19.77 15.34 2.13
C PHE A 263 18.69 15.22 1.05
N VAL A 264 17.83 14.22 1.14
CA VAL A 264 16.73 14.00 0.19
C VAL A 264 15.69 15.11 0.27
N LEU A 265 15.28 15.51 1.48
CA LEU A 265 14.37 16.63 1.69
C LEU A 265 14.94 17.92 1.08
N ASN A 266 16.22 18.20 1.30
CA ASN A 266 16.87 19.38 0.73
C ASN A 266 16.93 19.36 -0.81
N LEU A 267 17.17 18.19 -1.42
CA LEU A 267 17.13 18.06 -2.88
C LEU A 267 15.74 18.29 -3.46
N VAL A 268 14.71 17.70 -2.83
CA VAL A 268 13.31 17.87 -3.27
C VAL A 268 12.90 19.34 -3.15
N LEU A 269 13.20 19.99 -2.03
CA LEU A 269 12.93 21.42 -1.83
C LEU A 269 13.70 22.28 -2.84
N GLY A 270 14.96 21.93 -3.13
CA GLY A 270 15.78 22.59 -4.15
C GLY A 270 15.13 22.57 -5.54
N VAL A 271 14.67 21.39 -5.98
CA VAL A 271 14.02 21.23 -7.30
C VAL A 271 12.64 21.88 -7.34
N LEU A 272 11.89 21.91 -6.24
CA LEU A 272 10.61 22.64 -6.18
C LEU A 272 10.79 24.16 -6.19
N SER A 273 11.96 24.67 -5.78
CA SER A 273 12.24 26.10 -5.73
C SER A 273 12.77 26.70 -7.05
N GLY A 274 13.19 25.85 -8.00
CA GLY A 274 13.70 26.24 -9.32
C GLY A 274 12.65 26.09 -10.42
#